data_AF-A0A937I7T3-F1
#
_entry.id   AF-A0A937I7T3-F1
#
_cell.length_a   1.000
_cell.length_b   1.000
_cell.length_c   1.000
_cell.angle_alpha   90.00
_cell.angle_beta   90.00
_cell.angle_gamma   90.00
#
_symmetry.space_group_name_H-M   'P 1'
#
loop_
_entity.id
_entity.type
_entity.pdbx_description
1 polymer ?
#
loop_
_entity_poly.entity_id
_entity_poly.type
_entity_poly.pdbx_seq_one_letter_code
_entity_poly.pdbx_strand_id
1 'polypeptide(L)'
;MTDFDAIVVGSGMSGGMSAKELTERGLKVLVLERGPEIVPERDYTDQLAPWQSPNLDNVPQDEIRQHYPKQYGGVAYAIKESTKHFWVKDDEHPYEEAEGTNYDWLRGYHTAGRSIMWSRQTYRMGPQDFTANKEE
;
A
#
# COMPACT_ATOMS: atom_id res chain seq x y z
N MET A 1 16.42 15.71 -23.15
CA MET A 1 15.62 15.38 -21.95
C MET A 1 14.20 15.18 -22.41
N THR A 2 13.50 14.14 -21.96
CA THR A 2 12.05 14.10 -22.16
C THR A 2 11.43 15.19 -21.30
N ASP A 3 10.89 16.23 -21.92
CA ASP A 3 10.19 17.29 -21.18
C ASP A 3 8.87 16.75 -20.63
N PHE A 4 8.62 16.98 -19.34
CA PHE A 4 7.36 16.71 -18.64
C PHE A 4 6.91 18.01 -17.98
N ASP A 5 5.61 18.28 -17.95
CA ASP A 5 5.03 19.46 -17.30
C ASP A 5 4.90 19.26 -15.79
N ALA A 6 4.72 18.01 -15.36
CA ALA A 6 4.61 17.64 -13.95
C ALA A 6 5.19 16.26 -13.67
N ILE A 7 5.72 16.08 -12.46
CA ILE A 7 6.16 14.79 -11.93
C ILE A 7 5.32 14.46 -10.70
N VAL A 8 4.70 13.28 -10.71
CA VAL A 8 3.98 12.71 -9.58
C VAL A 8 4.80 11.56 -9.00
N VAL A 9 5.15 11.65 -7.72
CA VAL A 9 5.91 10.60 -7.02
C VAL A 9 4.95 9.75 -6.20
N GLY A 10 4.83 8.48 -6.56
CA GLY A 10 3.90 7.51 -6.03
C GLY A 10 2.62 7.41 -6.87
N SER A 11 2.21 6.19 -7.15
CA SER A 11 1.02 5.87 -7.96
C SER A 11 -0.17 5.41 -7.12
N GLY A 12 -0.15 5.66 -5.81
CA GLY A 12 -1.26 5.41 -4.90
C GLY A 12 -2.52 6.22 -5.23
N MET A 13 -3.58 6.07 -4.43
CA MET A 13 -4.88 6.70 -4.71
C MET A 13 -4.79 8.20 -5.06
N SER A 14 -4.07 8.98 -4.26
CA SER A 14 -3.89 10.41 -4.51
C SER A 14 -3.01 10.70 -5.73
N GLY A 15 -1.91 9.96 -5.90
CA GLY A 15 -1.01 10.13 -7.04
C GLY A 15 -1.66 9.79 -8.37
N GLY A 16 -2.43 8.70 -8.41
CA GLY A 16 -3.24 8.31 -9.57
C GLY A 16 -4.30 9.37 -9.92
N MET A 17 -5.01 9.90 -8.91
CA MET A 17 -5.97 10.99 -9.12
C MET A 17 -5.28 12.27 -9.63
N SER A 18 -4.14 12.67 -9.05
CA SER A 18 -3.38 13.82 -9.54
C SER A 18 -2.92 13.62 -10.98
N ALA A 19 -2.37 12.46 -11.33
CA ALA A 19 -1.95 12.15 -12.68
C ALA A 19 -3.13 12.20 -13.68
N LYS A 20 -4.28 11.62 -13.32
CA LYS A 20 -5.51 11.68 -14.11
C LYS A 20 -5.94 13.13 -14.37
N GLU A 21 -6.09 13.93 -13.32
CA GLU A 21 -6.58 15.30 -13.44
C GLU A 21 -5.63 16.19 -14.26
N LEU A 22 -4.32 16.02 -14.09
CA LEU A 22 -3.32 16.77 -14.86
C LEU A 22 -3.30 16.36 -16.33
N THR A 23 -3.35 15.05 -16.62
CA THR A 23 -3.32 14.54 -18.00
C THR A 23 -4.60 14.88 -18.77
N GLU A 24 -5.77 14.81 -18.13
CA GLU A 24 -7.04 15.25 -18.74
C GLU A 24 -7.07 16.74 -19.10
N ARG A 25 -6.21 17.56 -18.46
CA ARG A 25 -6.02 18.98 -18.78
C ARG A 25 -4.94 19.23 -19.83
N GLY A 26 -4.38 18.17 -20.42
CA GLY A 26 -3.42 18.23 -21.51
C GLY A 26 -1.95 18.29 -21.08
N LEU A 27 -1.65 18.13 -19.78
CA LEU A 27 -0.26 18.12 -19.30
C LEU A 27 0.39 16.75 -19.55
N LYS A 28 1.67 16.76 -19.89
CA LYS A 28 2.50 15.57 -19.98
C LYS A 28 3.09 15.26 -18.60
N VAL A 29 2.58 14.21 -17.97
CA VAL A 29 2.91 13.83 -16.59
C VAL A 29 3.81 12.60 -16.55
N LEU A 30 4.90 12.67 -15.77
CA LEU A 30 5.68 11.51 -15.37
C LEU A 30 5.19 11.00 -14.01
N VAL A 31 4.86 9.72 -13.91
CA VAL A 31 4.57 9.07 -12.62
C VAL A 31 5.76 8.18 -12.25
N LEU A 32 6.33 8.40 -11.07
CA LEU A 32 7.41 7.59 -10.52
C LEU A 32 6.86 6.71 -9.41
N GLU A 33 6.86 5.40 -9.62
CA GLU A 33 6.53 4.42 -8.58
C GLU A 33 7.80 3.68 -8.15
N ARG A 34 7.94 3.44 -6.84
CA ARG A 34 9.11 2.75 -6.28
C ARG A 34 9.06 1.26 -6.57
N GLY A 35 7.88 0.67 -6.51
CA GLY A 35 7.67 -0.76 -6.68
C GLY A 35 7.36 -1.20 -8.12
N PRO A 36 7.17 -2.51 -8.33
CA PRO A 36 6.81 -3.06 -9.62
C PRO A 36 5.40 -2.66 -10.06
N GLU A 37 5.14 -2.79 -11.36
CA GLU A 37 3.79 -2.75 -11.91
C GLU A 37 2.99 -3.98 -11.50
N ILE A 38 1.79 -3.73 -10.95
CA ILE A 38 0.76 -4.75 -10.70
C ILE A 38 -0.09 -4.93 -11.95
N VAL A 39 -0.15 -6.17 -12.41
CA VAL A 39 -1.01 -6.64 -13.49
C VAL A 39 -2.01 -7.63 -12.88
N PRO A 40 -3.31 -7.31 -12.80
CA PRO A 40 -4.30 -8.14 -12.11
C PRO A 40 -4.30 -9.62 -12.54
N GLU A 41 -4.13 -9.90 -13.83
CA GLU A 41 -4.14 -11.25 -14.38
C GLU A 41 -2.94 -12.11 -13.91
N ARG A 42 -1.85 -11.45 -13.48
CA ARG A 42 -0.62 -12.10 -13.01
C ARG A 42 -0.53 -12.11 -11.50
N ASP A 43 -0.82 -10.99 -10.86
CA ASP A 43 -0.42 -10.74 -9.48
C ASP A 43 -1.55 -10.97 -8.46
N TYR A 44 -2.81 -11.03 -8.90
CA TYR A 44 -3.93 -11.35 -8.02
C TYR A 44 -4.06 -12.87 -7.88
N THR A 45 -3.48 -13.39 -6.81
CA THR A 45 -3.41 -14.84 -6.54
C THR A 45 -4.39 -15.33 -5.46
N ASP A 46 -5.22 -14.43 -4.95
CA ASP A 46 -6.19 -14.62 -3.86
C ASP A 46 -7.52 -15.27 -4.32
N GLN A 47 -7.57 -15.77 -5.55
CA GLN A 47 -8.78 -16.38 -6.16
C GLN A 47 -9.00 -17.83 -5.74
N LEU A 48 -7.99 -18.47 -5.15
CA LEU A 48 -8.06 -19.87 -4.72
C LEU A 48 -8.68 -19.99 -3.33
N ALA A 49 -9.42 -21.07 -3.09
CA ALA A 49 -9.85 -21.38 -1.74
C ALA A 49 -8.66 -21.76 -0.87
N PRO A 50 -8.65 -21.44 0.44
CA PRO A 50 -7.46 -21.64 1.29
C PRO A 50 -6.91 -23.08 1.27
N TRP A 51 -7.76 -24.10 1.22
CA TRP A 51 -7.34 -25.51 1.17
C TRP A 51 -6.69 -25.95 -0.15
N GLN A 52 -6.76 -25.11 -1.18
CA GLN A 52 -6.06 -25.32 -2.45
C GLN A 52 -4.65 -24.73 -2.43
N SER A 53 -4.36 -23.85 -1.45
CA SER A 53 -3.07 -23.21 -1.26
C SER A 53 -2.20 -23.95 -0.23
N PRO A 54 -0.88 -23.89 -0.35
CA PRO A 54 0.03 -24.37 0.70
C PRO A 54 -0.32 -23.76 2.06
N ASN A 55 -0.17 -24.55 3.13
CA ASN A 55 -0.38 -24.11 4.52
C ASN A 55 -1.75 -23.45 4.78
N LEU A 56 -2.78 -23.82 4.02
CA LEU A 56 -4.10 -23.19 4.10
C LEU A 56 -4.03 -21.66 3.90
N ASP A 57 -3.16 -21.22 2.99
CA ASP A 57 -2.86 -19.82 2.68
C ASP A 57 -2.17 -19.04 3.83
N ASN A 58 -1.68 -19.73 4.86
CA ASN A 58 -0.97 -19.07 5.97
C ASN A 58 0.54 -19.02 5.75
N VAL A 59 1.11 -17.88 6.09
CA VAL A 59 2.56 -17.68 6.07
C VAL A 59 3.20 -18.42 7.25
N PRO A 60 4.32 -19.16 7.06
CA PRO A 60 5.06 -19.79 8.13
C PRO A 60 5.45 -18.79 9.23
N GLN A 61 5.39 -19.23 10.50
CA GLN A 61 5.65 -18.35 11.64
C GLN A 61 7.11 -17.85 11.70
N ASP A 62 8.07 -18.66 11.23
CA ASP A 62 9.46 -18.23 11.10
C ASP A 62 9.62 -17.11 10.08
N GLU A 63 8.93 -17.21 8.94
CA GLU A 63 8.95 -16.19 7.88
C GLU A 63 8.32 -14.88 8.38
N ILE A 64 7.20 -14.95 9.11
CA ILE A 64 6.57 -13.77 9.73
C ILE A 64 7.54 -13.09 10.71
N ARG A 65 8.19 -13.85 11.59
CA ARG A 65 9.13 -13.29 12.57
C ARG A 65 10.32 -12.62 11.91
N GLN A 66 10.79 -13.15 10.79
CA GLN A 66 11.94 -12.61 10.07
C GLN A 66 11.56 -11.39 9.25
N HIS A 67 10.51 -11.49 8.43
CA HIS A 67 10.24 -10.53 7.36
C HIS A 67 9.09 -9.58 7.66
N TYR A 68 8.16 -9.91 8.55
CA TYR A 68 6.95 -9.11 8.78
C TYR A 68 6.65 -8.80 10.26
N PRO A 69 7.63 -8.65 11.17
CA PRO A 69 7.35 -8.45 12.59
C PRO A 69 6.50 -7.20 12.89
N LYS A 70 6.64 -6.09 12.14
CA LYS A 70 5.84 -4.87 12.31
C LYS A 70 4.56 -4.95 11.49
N GLN A 71 4.67 -5.38 10.22
CA GLN A 71 3.51 -5.44 9.33
C GLN A 71 2.44 -6.42 9.83
N TYR A 72 2.84 -7.61 10.29
CA TYR A 72 1.92 -8.64 10.75
C TYR A 72 1.14 -8.22 12.00
N GLY A 73 1.73 -7.42 12.90
CA GLY A 73 1.04 -6.92 14.08
C GLY A 73 -0.20 -6.09 13.76
N GLY A 74 -0.14 -5.26 12.71
CA GLY A 74 -1.25 -4.39 12.30
C GLY A 74 -2.26 -5.07 11.36
N VAL A 75 -1.82 -6.02 10.53
CA VAL A 75 -2.63 -6.62 9.45
C VAL A 75 -2.43 -8.12 9.29
N ALA A 76 -2.32 -8.87 10.39
CA ALA A 76 -2.24 -10.35 10.37
C ALA A 76 -3.32 -11.02 9.51
N TYR A 77 -4.50 -10.41 9.39
CA TYR A 77 -5.59 -10.92 8.57
C TYR A 77 -5.31 -10.80 7.06
N ALA A 78 -4.44 -9.88 6.63
CA ALA A 78 -4.19 -9.56 5.23
C ALA A 78 -2.82 -10.02 4.71
N ILE A 79 -1.91 -10.48 5.59
CA ILE A 79 -0.65 -11.11 5.19
C ILE A 79 -0.87 -12.62 5.09
N LYS A 80 -1.11 -13.10 3.87
CA LYS A 80 -1.33 -14.50 3.50
C LYS A 80 -0.35 -14.93 2.43
N GLU A 81 -0.20 -16.23 2.19
CA GLU A 81 0.67 -16.72 1.10
C GLU A 81 0.29 -16.07 -0.24
N SER A 82 -1.01 -15.94 -0.49
CA SER A 82 -1.60 -15.31 -1.68
C SER A 82 -1.45 -13.79 -1.79
N THR A 83 -1.00 -13.10 -0.73
CA THR A 83 -0.97 -11.63 -0.69
C THR A 83 0.32 -11.02 -0.13
N LYS A 84 1.20 -11.82 0.49
CA LYS A 84 2.42 -11.34 1.17
C LYS A 84 3.38 -10.56 0.27
N HIS A 85 3.34 -10.81 -1.04
CA HIS A 85 4.14 -10.10 -2.05
C HIS A 85 3.74 -8.64 -2.25
N PHE A 86 2.54 -8.24 -1.84
CA PHE A 86 2.14 -6.83 -1.82
C PHE A 86 2.72 -6.08 -0.61
N TRP A 87 3.14 -6.79 0.44
CA TRP A 87 3.64 -6.21 1.67
C TRP A 87 5.17 -6.09 1.64
N VAL A 88 5.67 -4.93 2.06
CA VAL A 88 7.09 -4.71 2.29
C VAL A 88 7.59 -5.64 3.40
N LYS A 89 8.77 -6.22 3.19
CA LYS A 89 9.50 -6.92 4.24
C LYS A 89 10.25 -5.93 5.14
N ASP A 90 10.07 -6.06 6.43
CA ASP A 90 10.61 -5.14 7.44
C ASP A 90 12.13 -5.28 7.61
N ASP A 91 12.69 -6.46 7.34
CA ASP A 91 14.15 -6.69 7.40
C ASP A 91 14.90 -6.08 6.21
N GLU A 92 14.26 -5.96 5.05
CA GLU A 92 14.81 -5.27 3.89
C GLU A 92 14.59 -3.74 3.95
N HIS A 93 13.56 -3.30 4.67
CA HIS A 93 13.15 -1.90 4.76
C HIS A 93 12.86 -1.49 6.22
N PRO A 94 13.89 -1.38 7.06
CA PRO A 94 13.72 -1.15 8.50
C PRO A 94 13.02 0.17 8.82
N TYR A 95 12.41 0.22 9.99
CA TYR A 95 11.82 1.44 10.54
C TYR A 95 12.88 2.26 11.24
N GLU A 96 12.83 3.58 11.03
CA GLU A 96 13.58 4.54 11.84
C GLU A 96 12.62 5.14 12.86
N GLU A 97 12.91 4.93 14.14
CA GLU A 97 12.10 5.39 15.28
C GLU A 97 12.98 6.28 16.16
N ALA A 98 12.44 7.39 16.67
CA ALA A 98 13.13 8.20 17.66
C ALA A 98 13.16 7.48 19.02
N GLU A 99 14.15 7.77 19.86
CA GLU A 99 14.27 7.15 21.17
C GLU A 99 12.98 7.30 22.00
N GLY A 100 12.47 6.19 22.54
CA GLY A 100 11.23 6.15 23.32
C GLY A 100 9.94 6.25 22.51
N THR A 101 10.02 6.29 21.17
CA THR A 101 8.85 6.31 20.28
C THR A 101 8.73 5.00 19.52
N ASN A 102 7.50 4.67 19.11
CA ASN A 102 7.22 3.55 18.21
C ASN A 102 6.08 3.94 17.28
N TYR A 103 6.09 3.47 16.04
CA TYR A 103 4.93 3.56 15.16
C TYR A 103 4.84 2.36 14.24
N ASP A 104 3.62 2.01 13.89
CA ASP A 104 3.35 1.02 12.85
C ASP A 104 2.91 1.76 11.58
N TRP A 105 3.76 1.74 10.57
CA TRP A 105 3.43 2.23 9.24
C TRP A 105 3.42 1.09 8.25
N LEU A 106 2.23 0.63 7.90
CA LEU A 106 2.04 -0.49 7.00
C LEU A 106 2.25 -0.06 5.54
N ARG A 107 3.09 -0.81 4.81
CA ARG A 107 3.65 -0.42 3.52
C ARG A 107 3.48 -1.50 2.45
N GLY A 108 3.15 -1.06 1.26
CA GLY A 108 3.32 -1.80 0.01
C GLY A 108 4.02 -0.92 -1.00
N TYR A 109 4.92 -1.51 -1.79
CA TYR A 109 5.62 -0.85 -2.88
C TYR A 109 5.24 -1.52 -4.17
N HIS A 110 4.38 -0.89 -4.95
CA HIS A 110 3.93 -1.34 -6.26
C HIS A 110 2.96 -0.31 -6.84
N THR A 111 2.60 -0.45 -8.11
CA THR A 111 1.60 0.43 -8.72
C THR A 111 0.27 0.37 -7.97
N ALA A 112 -0.48 1.49 -7.99
CA ALA A 112 -1.72 1.69 -7.22
C ALA A 112 -1.53 1.78 -5.69
N GLY A 113 -0.34 1.49 -5.16
CA GLY A 113 -0.02 1.59 -3.73
C GLY A 113 -1.05 0.92 -2.83
N ARG A 114 -1.33 1.50 -1.66
CA ARG A 114 -2.27 0.91 -0.67
C ARG A 114 -3.72 0.78 -1.14
N SER A 115 -4.09 1.31 -2.31
CA SER A 115 -5.45 1.17 -2.85
C SER A 115 -5.83 -0.26 -3.23
N ILE A 116 -4.87 -1.19 -3.34
CA ILE A 116 -5.15 -2.62 -3.56
C ILE A 116 -5.06 -3.45 -2.27
N MET A 117 -4.55 -2.87 -1.18
CA MET A 117 -4.27 -3.57 0.08
C MET A 117 -5.23 -3.20 1.23
N TRP A 118 -6.02 -2.14 1.05
CA TRP A 118 -6.98 -1.65 2.04
C TRP A 118 -8.24 -2.52 2.15
N SER A 119 -8.91 -2.44 3.30
CA SER A 119 -10.14 -3.19 3.60
C SER A 119 -11.40 -2.65 2.90
N ARG A 120 -11.26 -1.79 1.89
CA ARG A 120 -12.35 -1.22 1.07
C ARG A 120 -13.41 -0.41 1.82
N GLN A 121 -13.14 -0.01 3.06
CA GLN A 121 -14.04 0.83 3.83
C GLN A 121 -13.90 2.29 3.41
N THR A 122 -14.98 2.86 2.86
CA THR A 122 -14.99 4.22 2.32
C THR A 122 -15.99 5.08 3.06
N TYR A 123 -15.53 5.79 4.08
CA TYR A 123 -16.34 6.74 4.82
C TYR A 123 -16.12 8.16 4.27
N ARG A 124 -17.14 9.00 4.39
CA ARG A 124 -17.02 10.43 4.10
C ARG A 124 -17.02 11.19 5.41
N MET A 125 -16.07 12.11 5.55
CA MET A 125 -16.09 13.11 6.60
C MET A 125 -17.35 13.97 6.47
N GLY A 126 -18.00 14.25 7.59
CA GLY A 126 -19.07 15.23 7.70
C GLY A 126 -18.51 16.65 7.85
N PRO A 127 -19.35 17.70 7.69
CA PRO A 127 -18.91 19.09 7.82
C PRO A 127 -18.17 19.39 9.13
N GLN A 128 -18.60 18.76 10.23
CA GLN A 128 -18.00 18.92 11.55
C GLN A 128 -16.55 18.44 11.64
N ASP A 129 -16.18 17.39 10.89
CA ASP A 129 -14.81 16.86 10.89
C ASP A 129 -13.82 17.88 10.29
N PHE A 130 -14.30 18.77 9.42
CA PHE A 130 -13.50 19.83 8.82
C PHE A 130 -13.41 21.10 9.68
N THR A 131 -14.23 21.24 10.72
CA THR A 131 -14.25 22.43 11.60
C THR A 131 -13.80 22.14 13.03
N ALA A 132 -13.60 20.87 13.41
CA ALA A 132 -13.27 20.45 14.78
C ALA A 132 -12.13 21.26 15.42
N ASN A 133 -10.99 21.43 14.74
CA ASN A 133 -9.82 22.15 15.28
C ASN A 133 -10.07 23.65 15.55
N LYS A 134 -11.17 24.22 15.04
CA LYS A 134 -11.53 25.63 15.24
C LYS A 134 -12.43 25.83 16.47
N GLU A 135 -13.09 24.76 16.92
CA GLU A 135 -14.07 24.80 18.01
C GLU A 135 -13.48 24.34 19.37
N GLU A 136 -12.25 23.81 19.38
CA GLU A 136 -11.41 23.58 20.56
C GLU A 136 -10.54 24.81 20.91
#